data_AF-A0A367KJ40-F1
#
_entry.id   AF-A0A367KJ40-F1
#
_cell.length_a   1.000
_cell.length_b   1.000
_cell.length_c   1.000
_cell.angle_alpha   90.00
_cell.angle_beta   90.00
_cell.angle_gamma   90.00
#
_symmetry.space_group_name_H-M   'P 1'
#
loop_
_entity.id
_entity.type
_entity.pdbx_description
1 polymer ?
#
loop_
_entity_poly.entity_id
_entity_poly.type
_entity_poly.pdbx_seq_one_letter_code
_entity_poly.pdbx_strand_id
1 'polypeptide(L)'
;MNIEPDKHLTVLSLNCWGLFVVSKERKFRLQAIADYISQQDYDLVALQEVWMWSDFDTIKETTESVLPYSRYFYSGTLGSGLVLLSRFPIVCSNYVQFTLAGRPLKIFQGDFYVGKGFGSVCVDHPDIGLIDVYTTH
;
A
#
# COMPACT_ATOMS: atom_id res chain seq x y z
N MET A 1 -9.53 21.55 -31.28
CA MET A 1 -8.57 21.89 -30.23
C MET A 1 -8.01 20.59 -29.70
N ASN A 2 -6.72 20.31 -29.91
CA ASN A 2 -6.05 19.22 -29.22
C ASN A 2 -5.85 19.69 -27.78
N ILE A 3 -6.75 19.31 -26.88
CA ILE A 3 -6.49 19.43 -25.46
C ILE A 3 -5.46 18.34 -25.18
N GLU A 4 -4.21 18.74 -24.90
CA GLU A 4 -3.23 17.77 -24.41
C GLU A 4 -3.83 17.06 -23.19
N PRO A 5 -3.72 15.72 -23.09
CA PRO A 5 -4.24 15.01 -21.94
C PRO A 5 -3.63 15.62 -20.68
N ASP A 6 -4.46 15.78 -19.64
CA ASP A 6 -3.99 16.27 -18.34
C ASP A 6 -2.98 15.26 -17.79
N LYS A 7 -1.71 15.66 -17.67
CA LYS A 7 -0.60 14.80 -17.25
C LYS A 7 -0.42 14.83 -15.73
N HIS A 8 -1.51 14.97 -14.99
CA HIS A 8 -1.50 14.99 -13.54
C HIS A 8 -1.73 13.59 -12.98
N LEU A 9 -0.95 13.19 -11.98
CA LEU A 9 -1.10 11.93 -11.27
C LEU A 9 -1.29 12.23 -9.79
N THR A 10 -2.41 11.82 -9.23
CA THR A 10 -2.74 12.06 -7.82
C THR A 10 -2.39 10.83 -6.98
N VAL A 11 -1.45 11.00 -6.06
CA VAL A 11 -0.90 9.90 -5.25
C VAL A 11 -1.07 10.18 -3.76
N LEU A 12 -1.61 9.21 -3.03
CA LEU A 12 -1.65 9.21 -1.56
C LEU A 12 -0.60 8.25 -1.01
N SER A 13 0.15 8.67 0.01
CA SER A 13 0.92 7.77 0.87
C SER A 13 0.52 7.98 2.32
N LEU A 14 0.14 6.89 3.02
CA LEU A 14 -0.34 6.96 4.39
C LEU A 14 0.08 5.74 5.21
N ASN A 15 0.76 5.97 6.33
CA ASN A 15 0.92 4.96 7.37
C ASN A 15 -0.38 4.89 8.20
N CYS A 16 -1.01 3.72 8.21
CA CYS A 16 -2.32 3.53 8.81
C CYS A 16 -2.29 3.13 10.30
N TRP A 17 -1.11 2.88 10.88
CA TRP A 17 -0.94 2.37 12.23
C TRP A 17 -1.85 1.14 12.49
N GLY A 18 -1.76 0.10 11.66
CA GLY A 18 -2.69 -1.04 11.67
C GLY A 18 -2.21 -2.27 12.48
N LEU A 19 -1.41 -2.09 13.52
CA LEU A 19 -0.86 -3.20 14.32
C LEU A 19 -1.97 -3.99 15.04
N PHE A 20 -1.92 -5.34 14.99
CA PHE A 20 -3.01 -6.20 15.44
C PHE A 20 -3.48 -5.94 16.89
N VAL A 21 -2.55 -5.80 17.83
CA VAL A 21 -2.86 -5.68 19.28
C VAL A 21 -2.60 -4.27 19.82
N VAL A 22 -1.67 -3.53 19.21
CA VAL A 22 -1.20 -2.23 19.72
C VAL A 22 -2.13 -1.09 19.27
N SER A 23 -2.74 -1.21 18.11
CA SER A 23 -3.51 -0.13 17.51
C SER A 23 -4.92 -0.05 18.10
N LYS A 24 -5.20 1.05 18.81
CA LYS A 24 -6.55 1.39 19.29
C LYS A 24 -7.50 1.55 18.10
N GLU A 25 -8.73 1.02 18.27
CA GLU A 25 -9.82 1.12 17.29
C GLU A 25 -9.41 0.75 15.86
N ARG A 26 -8.52 -0.24 15.71
CA ARG A 26 -7.88 -0.58 14.42
C ARG A 26 -8.89 -0.75 13.28
N LYS A 27 -9.87 -1.64 13.46
CA LYS A 27 -10.87 -1.96 12.44
C LYS A 27 -11.69 -0.72 12.04
N PHE A 28 -12.15 0.03 13.04
CA PHE A 28 -12.92 1.26 12.80
C PHE A 28 -12.11 2.29 12.00
N ARG A 29 -10.85 2.53 12.39
CA ARG A 29 -10.00 3.49 11.68
C ARG A 29 -9.64 3.04 10.26
N LEU A 30 -9.31 1.76 10.07
CA LEU A 30 -8.97 1.24 8.74
C LEU A 30 -10.17 1.25 7.79
N GLN A 31 -11.38 0.96 8.30
CA GLN A 31 -12.62 1.16 7.54
C GLN A 31 -12.80 2.64 7.16
N ALA A 32 -12.68 3.56 8.13
CA ALA A 32 -12.85 4.98 7.86
C ALA A 32 -11.80 5.54 6.86
N ILE A 33 -10.57 5.03 6.91
CA ILE A 33 -9.53 5.34 5.91
C ILE A 33 -9.95 4.83 4.54
N ALA A 34 -10.44 3.60 4.44
CA ALA A 34 -10.92 3.02 3.19
C ALA A 34 -12.12 3.80 2.61
N ASP A 35 -13.08 4.17 3.47
CA ASP A 35 -14.24 4.98 3.10
C ASP A 35 -13.84 6.38 2.62
N TYR A 36 -12.82 6.98 3.23
CA TYR A 36 -12.29 8.27 2.77
C TYR A 36 -11.66 8.13 1.39
N ILE A 37 -10.80 7.12 1.21
CA ILE A 37 -10.12 6.84 -0.07
C ILE A 37 -11.14 6.58 -1.18
N SER A 38 -12.22 5.82 -0.90
CA SER A 38 -13.24 5.48 -1.92
C SER A 38 -14.05 6.68 -2.40
N GLN A 39 -13.98 7.81 -1.69
CA GLN A 39 -14.64 9.06 -2.03
C GLN A 39 -13.71 10.08 -2.70
N GLN A 40 -12.41 9.77 -2.85
CA GLN A 40 -11.43 10.65 -3.48
C GLN A 40 -11.06 10.21 -4.89
N ASP A 41 -10.53 11.14 -5.67
CA ASP A 41 -10.06 10.93 -7.05
C ASP A 41 -8.55 10.63 -7.09
N TYR A 42 -8.10 9.67 -6.29
CA TYR A 42 -6.70 9.21 -6.33
C TYR A 42 -6.46 8.24 -7.49
N ASP A 43 -5.32 8.36 -8.14
CA ASP A 43 -4.86 7.41 -9.16
C ASP A 43 -4.09 6.24 -8.53
N LEU A 44 -3.32 6.55 -7.49
CA LEU A 44 -2.48 5.60 -6.76
C LEU A 44 -2.58 5.86 -5.26
N VAL A 45 -2.64 4.79 -4.47
CA VAL A 45 -2.61 4.87 -3.02
C VAL A 45 -1.63 3.85 -2.45
N ALA A 46 -0.65 4.34 -1.68
CA ALA A 46 0.33 3.54 -0.97
C ALA A 46 0.02 3.57 0.54
N LEU A 47 -0.30 2.40 1.11
CA LEU A 47 -0.57 2.29 2.55
C LEU A 47 0.54 1.52 3.25
N GLN A 48 0.94 1.99 4.42
CA GLN A 48 1.91 1.32 5.30
C GLN A 48 1.24 0.87 6.61
N GLU A 49 1.86 -0.11 7.26
CA GLU A 49 1.37 -0.74 8.49
C GLU A 49 -0.02 -1.38 8.40
N VAL A 50 -0.41 -1.90 7.24
CA VAL A 50 -1.59 -2.77 7.09
C VAL A 50 -1.17 -4.21 7.37
N TRP A 51 -1.20 -4.62 8.64
CA TRP A 51 -0.60 -5.90 9.07
C TRP A 51 -1.52 -7.11 8.90
N MET A 52 -2.84 -6.90 8.83
CA MET A 52 -3.80 -7.99 8.80
C MET A 52 -4.40 -8.15 7.41
N TRP A 53 -4.48 -9.40 6.95
CA TRP A 53 -5.21 -9.78 5.73
C TRP A 53 -6.66 -9.27 5.74
N SER A 54 -7.37 -9.45 6.86
CA SER A 54 -8.74 -8.97 6.99
C SER A 54 -8.87 -7.47 6.76
N ASP A 55 -7.87 -6.70 7.22
CA ASP A 55 -7.90 -5.25 7.07
C ASP A 55 -7.57 -4.85 5.61
N PHE A 56 -6.67 -5.59 4.94
CA PHE A 56 -6.42 -5.43 3.51
C PHE A 56 -7.66 -5.76 2.67
N ASP A 57 -8.33 -6.88 2.94
CA ASP A 57 -9.54 -7.28 2.21
C ASP A 57 -10.62 -6.20 2.35
N THR A 58 -10.85 -5.69 3.57
CA THR A 58 -11.77 -4.56 3.80
C THR A 58 -11.40 -3.32 2.99
N ILE A 59 -10.13 -2.92 2.98
CA ILE A 59 -9.67 -1.76 2.21
C ILE A 59 -9.89 -2.00 0.71
N LYS A 60 -9.50 -3.17 0.21
CA LYS A 60 -9.64 -3.56 -1.20
C LYS A 60 -11.10 -3.51 -1.64
N GLU A 61 -11.99 -4.19 -0.91
CA GLU A 61 -13.42 -4.25 -1.24
C GLU A 61 -14.07 -2.86 -1.19
N THR A 62 -13.74 -2.04 -0.19
CA THR A 62 -14.31 -0.70 -0.03
C THR A 62 -13.86 0.25 -1.15
N THR A 63 -12.65 0.07 -1.68
CA THR A 63 -12.05 0.97 -2.68
C THR A 63 -12.13 0.44 -4.12
N GLU A 64 -12.65 -0.77 -4.33
CA GLU A 64 -12.65 -1.46 -5.63
C GLU A 64 -13.30 -0.65 -6.76
N SER A 65 -14.32 0.15 -6.46
CA SER A 65 -15.03 0.98 -7.45
C SER A 65 -14.18 2.11 -8.05
N VAL A 66 -13.14 2.57 -7.35
CA VAL A 66 -12.27 3.68 -7.77
C VAL A 66 -10.81 3.26 -7.98
N LEU A 67 -10.37 2.22 -7.28
CA LEU A 67 -9.02 1.65 -7.31
C LEU A 67 -9.10 0.12 -7.44
N PRO A 68 -9.55 -0.40 -8.60
CA PRO A 68 -9.85 -1.84 -8.78
C PRO A 68 -8.62 -2.73 -8.72
N TYR A 69 -7.42 -2.19 -8.92
CA TYR A 69 -6.18 -2.97 -8.91
C TYR A 69 -5.47 -2.78 -7.57
N SER A 70 -5.09 -3.88 -6.93
CA SER A 70 -4.45 -3.84 -5.62
C SER A 70 -3.35 -4.88 -5.48
N ARG A 71 -2.36 -4.54 -4.65
CA ARG A 71 -1.27 -5.43 -4.28
C ARG A 71 -0.95 -5.28 -2.81
N TYR A 72 -1.09 -6.39 -2.08
CA TYR A 72 -0.48 -6.55 -0.77
C TYR A 72 0.89 -7.19 -0.93
N PHE A 73 1.91 -6.64 -0.30
CA PHE A 73 3.26 -7.20 -0.37
C PHE A 73 3.51 -8.15 0.82
N TYR A 74 3.65 -9.44 0.53
CA TYR A 74 3.99 -10.43 1.55
C TYR A 74 5.49 -10.48 1.80
N SER A 75 5.88 -10.47 3.08
CA SER A 75 7.27 -10.68 3.49
C SER A 75 7.33 -11.37 4.86
N GLY A 76 8.17 -12.39 5.00
CA GLY A 76 8.38 -13.08 6.28
C GLY A 76 7.09 -13.71 6.86
N THR A 77 7.05 -13.87 8.18
CA THR A 77 5.92 -14.50 8.91
C THR A 77 4.76 -13.56 9.23
N LEU A 78 5.00 -12.24 9.23
CA LEU A 78 4.02 -11.22 9.64
C LEU A 78 3.55 -10.30 8.48
N GLY A 79 4.06 -10.50 7.26
CA GLY A 79 3.82 -9.59 6.14
C GLY A 79 4.76 -8.38 6.14
N SER A 80 4.65 -7.53 5.11
CA SER A 80 5.43 -6.27 5.03
C SER A 80 4.69 -5.06 5.59
N GLY A 81 3.37 -5.19 5.79
CA GLY A 81 2.51 -4.06 6.09
C GLY A 81 2.28 -3.09 4.93
N LEU A 82 2.81 -3.38 3.73
CA LEU A 82 2.71 -2.51 2.56
C LEU A 82 1.58 -2.94 1.63
N VAL A 83 0.81 -1.96 1.21
CA VAL A 83 -0.26 -2.09 0.20
C VAL A 83 -0.10 -1.02 -0.85
N LEU A 84 -0.32 -1.37 -2.11
CA LEU A 84 -0.52 -0.45 -3.22
C LEU A 84 -1.90 -0.69 -3.85
N LEU A 85 -2.66 0.37 -4.04
CA LEU A 85 -3.92 0.39 -4.77
C LEU A 85 -3.74 1.29 -6.00
N SER A 86 -4.39 0.92 -7.10
CA SER A 86 -4.26 1.64 -8.37
C SER A 86 -5.58 1.65 -9.14
N ARG A 87 -5.81 2.78 -9.79
CA ARG A 87 -6.82 2.96 -10.84
C ARG A 87 -6.46 2.19 -12.12
N PHE A 88 -5.16 2.02 -12.36
CA PHE A 88 -4.62 1.46 -13.60
C PHE A 88 -4.17 0.01 -13.42
N PRO A 89 -4.18 -0.81 -14.49
CA PRO A 89 -3.77 -2.20 -14.40
C PRO A 89 -2.34 -2.35 -13.86
N ILE A 90 -2.17 -3.20 -12.84
CA ILE A 90 -0.86 -3.61 -12.34
C ILE A 90 -0.34 -4.77 -13.19
N VAL A 91 0.71 -4.54 -13.97
CA VAL A 91 1.28 -5.54 -14.90
C VAL A 91 2.43 -6.32 -14.30
N CYS A 92 3.13 -5.76 -13.32
CA CYS A 92 4.14 -6.47 -12.55
C CYS A 92 4.23 -5.95 -11.12
N SER A 93 4.81 -6.75 -10.23
CA SER A 93 5.05 -6.34 -8.85
C SER A 93 6.27 -7.05 -8.29
N ASN A 94 7.02 -6.38 -7.41
CA ASN A 94 8.17 -6.94 -6.74
C ASN A 94 8.21 -6.53 -5.26
N TYR A 95 8.92 -7.29 -4.44
CA TYR A 95 9.21 -6.92 -3.06
C TYR A 95 10.67 -7.22 -2.74
N VAL A 96 11.35 -6.25 -2.12
CA VAL A 96 12.76 -6.39 -1.73
C VAL A 96 12.90 -6.02 -0.26
N GLN A 97 13.37 -6.99 0.54
CA GLN A 97 13.72 -6.77 1.94
C GLN A 97 15.03 -5.97 2.04
N PHE A 98 15.07 -5.02 2.97
CA PHE A 98 16.30 -4.33 3.31
C PHE A 98 17.30 -5.29 3.95
N THR A 99 18.55 -5.24 3.49
CA THR A 99 19.65 -6.07 4.03
C THR A 99 20.08 -5.63 5.42
N LEU A 100 19.78 -4.39 5.82
CA LEU A 100 20.04 -3.83 7.14
C LEU A 100 18.72 -3.67 7.91
N ALA A 101 18.18 -4.78 8.44
CA ALA A 101 17.19 -4.75 9.50
C ALA A 101 17.89 -4.63 10.87
N GLY A 102 17.21 -4.14 11.91
CA GLY A 102 17.80 -3.80 13.22
C GLY A 102 18.65 -4.91 13.89
N ARG A 103 19.34 -4.62 15.00
CA ARG A 103 20.19 -5.63 15.67
C ARG A 103 19.32 -6.72 16.34
N PRO A 104 19.64 -8.03 16.17
CA PRO A 104 18.88 -9.16 16.72
C PRO A 104 18.64 -9.10 18.24
N LEU A 105 19.53 -8.44 18.98
CA LEU A 105 19.53 -8.40 20.45
C LEU A 105 18.53 -7.38 21.04
N LYS A 106 17.84 -6.57 20.22
CA LYS A 106 16.78 -5.65 20.68
C LYS A 106 15.39 -6.21 20.39
N ILE A 107 15.08 -7.35 21.01
CA ILE A 107 13.82 -8.10 20.86
C ILE A 107 12.59 -7.23 21.16
N PHE A 108 12.71 -6.25 22.06
CA PHE A 108 11.65 -5.31 22.42
C PHE A 108 11.40 -4.18 21.41
N GLN A 109 12.17 -4.08 20.32
CA GLN A 109 12.00 -3.03 19.31
C GLN A 109 11.31 -3.49 18.02
N GLY A 110 10.84 -4.74 17.92
CA GLY A 110 9.93 -5.24 16.88
C GLY A 110 10.51 -5.34 15.46
N ASP A 111 11.29 -4.35 15.03
CA ASP A 111 11.89 -4.12 13.71
C ASP A 111 12.78 -5.24 13.18
N PHE A 112 13.21 -6.19 14.03
CA PHE A 112 14.05 -7.30 13.58
C PHE A 112 13.26 -8.43 12.89
N TYR A 113 12.00 -8.66 13.30
CA TYR A 113 11.18 -9.76 12.78
C TYR A 113 10.24 -9.34 11.65
N VAL A 114 10.12 -8.03 11.45
CA VAL A 114 9.38 -7.43 10.35
C VAL A 114 10.38 -7.28 9.23
N GLY A 115 10.28 -8.12 8.20
CA GLY A 115 11.18 -8.07 7.05
C GLY A 115 10.97 -6.79 6.25
N LYS A 116 11.29 -5.62 6.82
CA LYS A 116 11.13 -4.29 6.24
C LYS A 116 11.81 -4.23 4.89
N GLY A 117 11.27 -3.40 4.02
CA GLY A 117 11.65 -3.39 2.63
C GLY A 117 10.77 -2.44 1.86
N PHE A 118 10.89 -2.53 0.54
CA PHE A 118 10.04 -1.79 -0.36
C PHE A 118 9.29 -2.75 -1.28
N GLY A 119 8.03 -2.42 -1.53
CA GLY A 119 7.21 -3.01 -2.57
C GLY A 119 7.21 -2.12 -3.79
N SER A 120 7.17 -2.70 -4.99
CA SER A 120 6.97 -1.97 -6.22
C SER A 120 5.89 -2.62 -7.08
N VAL A 121 5.20 -1.79 -7.85
CA VAL A 121 4.32 -2.20 -8.94
C VAL A 121 4.67 -1.41 -10.19
N CYS A 122 4.52 -2.05 -11.35
CA CYS A 122 4.46 -1.36 -12.64
C CYS A 122 3.00 -1.27 -13.04
N VAL A 123 2.52 -0.05 -13.29
CA VAL A 123 1.15 0.20 -13.78
C VAL A 123 1.16 0.62 -15.24
N ASP A 124 0.14 0.20 -15.98
CA ASP A 124 -0.07 0.56 -17.38
C ASP A 124 -1.03 1.75 -17.49
N HIS A 125 -0.49 2.97 -17.56
CA HIS A 125 -1.27 4.19 -17.69
C HIS A 125 -1.63 4.43 -19.17
N PRO A 126 -2.92 4.70 -19.50
CA PRO A 126 -3.37 4.78 -20.89
C PRO A 126 -2.63 5.81 -21.75
N ASP A 127 -2.32 7.00 -21.19
CA ASP A 127 -1.66 8.08 -21.94
C ASP A 127 -0.13 8.18 -21.75
N ILE A 128 0.40 7.69 -20.63
CA ILE A 128 1.82 7.84 -20.25
C ILE A 128 2.60 6.55 -20.56
N GLY A 129 1.92 5.41 -20.57
CA GLY A 129 2.52 4.09 -20.65
C GLY A 129 2.91 3.55 -19.27
N LEU A 130 4.00 2.80 -19.22
CA LEU A 130 4.42 2.09 -18.02
C LEU A 130 5.00 3.04 -16.96
N ILE A 131 4.49 2.97 -15.74
CA ILE A 131 4.95 3.74 -14.58
C ILE A 131 5.30 2.78 -13.45
N ASP A 132 6.54 2.83 -12.99
CA ASP A 132 6.94 2.14 -11.76
C ASP A 132 6.65 2.99 -10.53
N VAL A 133 5.95 2.42 -9.56
CA VAL A 133 5.65 3.06 -8.27
C VAL A 133 6.13 2.18 -7.13
N TYR A 134 6.79 2.82 -6.18
CA TYR A 134 7.47 2.20 -5.05
C TYR A 134 6.84 2.69 -3.75
N THR A 135 6.60 1.76 -2.82
CA THR A 135 6.18 2.05 -1.44
C THR A 135 7.15 1.38 -0.48
N THR A 136 7.43 2.01 0.64
CA THR A 136 8.41 1.51 1.63
C THR A 136 8.01 1.92 3.04
N HIS A 137 8.47 1.15 4.03
CA HIS A 137 8.36 1.50 5.45
C HIS A 137 9.41 0.76 6.29
#